data_AF-A0A8B8L3F6-F1
#
_entry.id   AF-A0A8B8L3F6-F1
#
_cell.length_a   1.000
_cell.length_b   1.000
_cell.length_c   1.000
_cell.angle_alpha   90.00
_cell.angle_beta   90.00
_cell.angle_gamma   90.00
#
_symmetry.space_group_name_H-M   'P 1'
#
loop_
_entity.id
_entity.type
_entity.pdbx_description
1 polymer ?
#
loop_
_entity_poly.entity_id
_entity_poly.type
_entity_poly.pdbx_seq_one_letter_code
_entity_poly.pdbx_strand_id
1 'polypeptide(L)'
;MLADIVLRGYSGWNSRRALQVLDEIFPKNATEQPSLIIVYFGGNDSLLPHPSGLGQHVPLQEYIENMRKIAIHLKSLSKKTRVIFLTAPPVNEEQIYGNRVLPGQRLRTNESCRIYSEACLELCREMDIKAIDLWSAIQKRDGWRDVCFTDGIHLTSEGSKIVVKEILKVLKEAEWEPSLYWKLMPTEYGEDSPYDPLGPDGKTTINVSNSTFLETNEWD
;
A
#
# COMPACT_ATOMS: atom_id res chain seq x y z
N MET A 1 0.93 11.74 -18.44
CA MET A 1 -0.04 11.23 -17.44
C MET A 1 0.46 11.56 -16.04
N LEU A 2 -0.42 12.06 -15.18
CA LEU A 2 -0.10 12.48 -13.82
C LEU A 2 -1.14 11.88 -12.86
N ALA A 3 -0.68 11.41 -11.71
CA ALA A 3 -1.54 11.09 -10.58
C ALA A 3 -0.92 11.71 -9.34
N ASP A 4 -1.70 12.50 -8.61
CA ASP A 4 -1.24 13.05 -7.34
C ASP A 4 -1.19 11.97 -6.26
N ILE A 5 -0.06 11.86 -5.59
CA ILE A 5 0.13 10.93 -4.48
C ILE A 5 0.07 11.70 -3.17
N VAL A 6 -1.01 11.49 -2.43
CA VAL A 6 -1.23 12.12 -1.12
C VAL A 6 -0.85 11.14 -0.01
N LEU A 7 0.20 11.45 0.74
CA LEU A 7 0.64 10.62 1.87
C LEU A 7 -0.15 10.93 3.15
N ARG A 8 -0.67 9.87 3.79
CA ARG A 8 -1.32 9.90 5.11
C ARG A 8 -0.80 8.79 6.01
N GLY A 9 0.53 8.68 6.09
CA GLY A 9 1.22 7.75 6.98
C GLY A 9 1.48 8.38 8.34
N TYR A 10 1.09 7.70 9.42
CA TYR A 10 1.26 8.19 10.78
C TYR A 10 2.10 7.22 11.61
N SER A 11 3.28 7.69 12.05
CA SER A 11 4.24 6.84 12.78
C SER A 11 3.64 6.26 14.06
N GLY A 12 3.78 4.95 14.22
CA GLY A 12 3.32 4.21 15.40
C GLY A 12 1.81 3.97 15.51
N TRP A 13 1.01 4.34 14.50
CA TRP A 13 -0.44 4.13 14.53
C TRP A 13 -0.83 2.68 14.28
N ASN A 14 -1.99 2.30 14.82
CA ASN A 14 -2.68 1.03 14.60
C ASN A 14 -4.08 1.28 14.02
N SER A 15 -4.80 0.21 13.67
CA SER A 15 -6.14 0.30 13.07
C SER A 15 -7.16 1.04 13.96
N ARG A 16 -7.03 0.93 15.30
CA ARG A 16 -7.91 1.61 16.26
C ARG A 16 -7.83 3.13 16.12
N ARG A 17 -6.62 3.67 16.00
CA ARG A 17 -6.41 5.11 15.80
C ARG A 17 -6.85 5.56 14.40
N ALA A 18 -6.59 4.73 13.39
CA ALA A 18 -6.99 5.03 12.02
C ALA A 18 -8.51 5.25 11.88
N LEU A 19 -9.31 4.42 12.55
CA LEU A 19 -10.77 4.56 12.57
C LEU A 19 -11.27 5.89 13.12
N GLN A 20 -10.57 6.46 14.10
CA GLN A 20 -11.01 7.68 14.79
C GLN A 20 -11.01 8.92 13.89
N VAL A 21 -10.22 8.90 12.83
CA VAL A 21 -10.02 10.05 11.92
C VAL A 21 -10.51 9.76 10.50
N LEU A 22 -11.24 8.65 10.30
CA LEU A 22 -11.57 8.19 8.97
C LEU A 22 -12.50 9.15 8.23
N ASP A 23 -13.49 9.73 8.92
CA ASP A 23 -14.38 10.77 8.38
C ASP A 23 -13.66 12.11 8.16
N GLU A 24 -12.61 12.41 8.94
CA GLU A 24 -11.81 13.63 8.78
C GLU A 24 -10.91 13.53 7.54
N ILE A 25 -10.25 12.39 7.35
CA ILE A 25 -9.34 12.17 6.21
C ILE A 25 -10.13 11.88 4.93
N PHE A 26 -11.22 11.13 5.02
CA PHE A 26 -12.06 10.75 3.89
C PHE A 26 -13.53 11.12 4.12
N PRO A 27 -13.86 12.43 4.11
CA PRO A 27 -15.24 12.87 4.28
C PRO A 27 -16.08 12.44 3.07
N LYS A 28 -17.25 11.85 3.33
CA LYS A 28 -18.14 11.35 2.26
C LYS A 28 -18.70 12.45 1.36
N ASN A 29 -18.76 13.67 1.87
CA ASN A 29 -19.23 14.86 1.16
C ASN A 29 -18.09 15.69 0.55
N ALA A 30 -16.86 15.15 0.47
CA ALA A 30 -15.80 15.82 -0.28
C ALA A 30 -16.23 16.07 -1.72
N THR A 31 -15.85 17.23 -2.27
CA THR A 31 -16.13 17.58 -3.67
C THR A 31 -15.46 16.61 -4.64
N GLU A 32 -14.30 16.09 -4.24
CA GLU A 32 -13.56 15.07 -4.99
C GLU A 32 -13.15 13.93 -4.07
N GLN A 33 -13.29 12.71 -4.58
CA GLN A 33 -12.91 11.49 -3.88
C GLN A 33 -11.69 10.88 -4.57
N PRO A 34 -10.75 10.29 -3.82
CA PRO A 34 -9.56 9.68 -4.41
C PRO A 34 -9.95 8.51 -5.33
N SER A 35 -9.26 8.40 -6.46
CA SER A 35 -9.43 7.27 -7.39
C SER A 35 -8.91 5.96 -6.82
N LEU A 36 -7.83 6.01 -6.03
CA LEU A 36 -7.22 4.86 -5.35
C LEU A 36 -6.91 5.20 -3.90
N ILE A 37 -7.22 4.27 -3.00
CA ILE A 37 -6.80 4.31 -1.61
C ILE A 37 -6.06 3.02 -1.28
N ILE A 38 -4.83 3.14 -0.78
CA ILE A 38 -4.04 2.03 -0.30
C ILE A 38 -4.04 2.06 1.23
N VAL A 39 -4.61 1.04 1.85
CA VAL A 39 -4.69 0.91 3.31
C VAL A 39 -3.58 -0.02 3.78
N TYR A 40 -2.78 0.43 4.75
CA TYR A 40 -1.64 -0.34 5.25
C TYR A 40 -1.56 -0.29 6.78
N PHE A 41 -2.24 -1.24 7.43
CA PHE A 41 -2.23 -1.45 8.88
C PHE A 41 -2.07 -2.94 9.19
N GLY A 42 -1.61 -3.26 10.41
CA GLY A 42 -1.35 -4.64 10.82
C GLY A 42 0.01 -4.79 11.50
N GLY A 43 1.06 -4.10 11.03
CA GLY A 43 2.41 -4.27 11.59
C GLY A 43 2.56 -3.81 13.05
N ASN A 44 1.79 -2.80 13.47
CA ASN A 44 1.76 -2.35 14.87
C ASN A 44 0.64 -3.06 15.66
N ASP A 45 -0.47 -3.37 15.02
CA ASP A 45 -1.59 -4.12 15.58
C ASP A 45 -1.15 -5.52 16.04
N SER A 46 -0.28 -6.16 15.25
CA SER A 46 0.27 -7.50 15.48
C SER A 46 1.39 -7.56 16.52
N LEU A 47 1.57 -6.53 17.35
CA LEU A 47 2.37 -6.70 18.55
C LEU A 47 1.67 -7.71 19.47
N LEU A 48 2.43 -8.44 20.29
CA LEU A 48 1.90 -9.20 21.41
C LEU A 48 1.40 -8.25 22.50
N PRO A 49 0.34 -8.63 23.23
CA PRO A 49 -0.20 -7.81 24.30
C PRO A 49 0.84 -7.61 25.41
N HIS A 50 1.00 -6.36 25.85
CA HIS A 50 1.78 -6.05 27.05
C HIS A 50 0.89 -6.20 28.30
N PRO A 51 1.40 -6.73 29.44
CA PRO A 51 0.60 -6.94 30.65
C PRO A 51 -0.07 -5.69 31.23
N SER A 52 0.46 -4.49 30.97
CA SER A 52 -0.18 -3.24 31.40
C SER A 52 -1.42 -2.86 30.59
N GLY A 53 -1.70 -3.55 29.48
CA GLY A 53 -2.73 -3.18 28.51
C GLY A 53 -2.38 -1.97 27.64
N LEU A 54 -1.22 -1.34 27.87
CA LEU A 54 -0.72 -0.21 27.07
C LEU A 54 0.02 -0.72 25.83
N GLY A 55 0.08 0.12 24.81
CA GLY A 55 0.88 -0.11 23.60
C GLY A 55 0.03 -0.18 22.34
N GLN A 56 0.66 -0.66 21.27
CA GLN A 56 0.10 -0.61 19.92
C GLN A 56 -0.77 -1.82 19.58
N HIS A 57 -0.70 -2.89 20.37
CA HIS A 57 -1.45 -4.11 20.14
C HIS A 57 -2.95 -3.84 19.97
N VAL A 58 -3.53 -4.47 18.96
CA VAL A 58 -4.98 -4.53 18.76
C VAL A 58 -5.34 -6.01 18.66
N PRO A 59 -6.19 -6.56 19.55
CA PRO A 59 -6.60 -7.97 19.47
C PRO A 59 -7.10 -8.35 18.09
N LEU A 60 -6.77 -9.56 17.61
CA LEU A 60 -6.99 -9.96 16.22
C LEU A 60 -8.43 -9.74 15.73
N GLN A 61 -9.42 -10.08 16.56
CA GLN A 61 -10.83 -9.88 16.22
C GLN A 61 -11.21 -8.39 16.13
N GLU A 62 -10.64 -7.56 17.00
CA GLU A 62 -10.83 -6.11 16.92
C GLU A 62 -10.13 -5.55 15.67
N TYR A 63 -8.93 -6.04 15.32
CA TYR A 63 -8.24 -5.65 14.10
C TYR A 63 -9.07 -5.96 12.86
N ILE A 64 -9.61 -7.18 12.75
CA ILE A 64 -10.48 -7.58 11.63
C ILE A 64 -11.69 -6.65 11.53
N GLU A 65 -12.36 -6.38 12.65
CA GLU A 65 -13.52 -5.49 12.67
C GLU A 65 -13.14 -4.05 12.32
N ASN A 66 -11.97 -3.58 12.77
CA ASN A 66 -11.48 -2.25 12.46
C ASN A 66 -11.21 -2.11 10.96
N MET A 67 -10.50 -3.07 10.38
CA MET A 67 -10.20 -3.12 8.96
C MET A 67 -11.48 -3.25 8.12
N ARG A 68 -12.48 -4.00 8.59
CA ARG A 68 -13.81 -4.12 7.96
C ARG A 68 -14.53 -2.78 7.92
N LYS A 69 -14.56 -2.05 9.03
CA LYS A 69 -15.15 -0.70 9.11
C LYS A 69 -14.44 0.29 8.20
N ILE A 70 -13.11 0.26 8.18
CA ILE A 70 -12.31 1.07 7.25
C ILE A 70 -12.72 0.76 5.81
N ALA A 71 -12.72 -0.52 5.42
CA ALA A 71 -13.11 -0.96 4.10
C ALA A 71 -14.53 -0.50 3.70
N ILE A 72 -15.52 -0.68 4.59
CA ILE A 72 -16.92 -0.26 4.35
C ILE A 72 -16.99 1.23 4.08
N HIS A 73 -16.33 2.05 4.91
CA HIS A 73 -16.33 3.50 4.75
C HIS A 73 -15.70 3.92 3.42
N LEU A 74 -14.50 3.40 3.12
CA LEU A 74 -13.76 3.74 1.90
C LEU A 74 -14.52 3.34 0.63
N LYS A 75 -15.15 2.15 0.62
CA LYS A 75 -16.01 1.71 -0.51
C LYS A 75 -17.26 2.58 -0.66
N SER A 76 -17.71 3.25 0.40
CA SER A 76 -18.88 4.13 0.36
C SER A 76 -18.59 5.53 -0.18
N LEU A 77 -17.32 5.92 -0.36
CA LEU A 77 -16.92 7.26 -0.82
C LEU A 77 -17.41 7.54 -2.24
N SER A 78 -17.16 6.60 -3.16
CA SER A 78 -17.56 6.73 -4.56
C SER A 78 -17.54 5.37 -5.24
N LYS A 79 -18.42 5.17 -6.24
CA LYS A 79 -18.39 3.99 -7.11
C LYS A 79 -17.11 3.87 -7.94
N LYS A 80 -16.36 4.98 -8.10
CA LYS A 80 -15.09 5.02 -8.84
C LYS A 80 -13.86 4.83 -7.95
N THR A 81 -13.99 4.99 -6.63
CA THR A 81 -12.86 4.77 -5.71
C THR A 81 -12.50 3.29 -5.68
N ARG A 82 -11.22 3.01 -5.87
CA ARG A 82 -10.62 1.67 -5.76
C ARG A 82 -9.85 1.58 -4.46
N VAL A 83 -9.84 0.40 -3.87
CA VAL A 83 -9.22 0.17 -2.56
C VAL A 83 -8.31 -1.04 -2.67
N ILE A 84 -7.07 -0.88 -2.22
CA ILE A 84 -6.09 -1.97 -2.07
C ILE A 84 -5.68 -2.04 -0.61
N PHE A 85 -5.65 -3.23 -0.04
CA PHE A 85 -5.09 -3.44 1.29
C PHE A 85 -3.70 -4.06 1.18
N LEU A 86 -2.76 -3.52 1.94
CA LEU A 86 -1.44 -4.10 2.17
C LEU A 86 -1.46 -4.80 3.52
N THR A 87 -1.08 -6.06 3.55
CA THR A 87 -1.07 -6.86 4.79
C THR A 87 0.13 -6.52 5.67
N ALA A 88 0.11 -6.97 6.93
CA ALA A 88 1.27 -6.84 7.82
C ALA A 88 2.52 -7.47 7.16
N PRO A 89 3.65 -6.74 7.04
CA PRO A 89 4.87 -7.27 6.44
C PRO A 89 5.54 -8.26 7.40
N PRO A 90 6.51 -9.08 6.92
CA PRO A 90 7.33 -9.87 7.81
C PRO A 90 8.31 -8.97 8.55
N VAL A 91 8.95 -9.50 9.60
CA VAL A 91 9.96 -8.77 10.39
C VAL A 91 11.23 -9.58 10.58
N ASN A 92 12.37 -8.91 10.71
CA ASN A 92 13.63 -9.55 11.10
C ASN A 92 13.80 -9.47 12.63
N GLU A 93 13.30 -10.49 13.34
CA GLU A 93 13.41 -10.58 14.80
C GLU A 93 14.85 -10.57 15.31
N GLU A 94 15.79 -11.14 14.57
CA GLU A 94 17.20 -11.15 14.95
C GLU A 94 17.78 -9.74 14.95
N GLN A 95 17.45 -8.93 13.94
CA GLN A 95 17.87 -7.53 13.89
C GLN A 95 17.20 -6.68 14.98
N ILE A 96 15.92 -6.94 15.29
CA ILE A 96 15.18 -6.20 16.32
C ILE A 96 15.75 -6.47 17.72
N TYR A 97 16.01 -7.73 18.06
CA TYR A 97 16.32 -8.13 19.44
C TYR A 97 17.76 -8.58 19.67
N GLY A 98 18.41 -9.10 18.63
CA GLY A 98 19.64 -9.88 18.75
C GLY A 98 19.55 -10.91 19.88
N ASN A 99 20.64 -11.01 20.65
CA ASN A 99 20.72 -11.85 21.84
C ASN A 99 20.34 -11.10 23.14
N ARG A 100 19.79 -9.89 23.04
CA ARG A 100 19.57 -9.00 24.19
C ARG A 100 18.22 -9.20 24.88
N VAL A 101 17.25 -9.79 24.18
CA VAL A 101 15.88 -9.95 24.67
C VAL A 101 15.50 -11.42 24.64
N LEU A 102 15.09 -11.94 25.80
CA LEU A 102 14.62 -13.32 25.94
C LEU A 102 13.37 -13.55 25.08
N PRO A 103 13.17 -14.76 24.51
CA PRO A 103 12.03 -15.04 23.63
C PRO A 103 10.67 -14.63 24.21
N GLY A 104 10.43 -14.83 25.51
CA GLY A 104 9.18 -14.47 26.19
C GLY A 104 8.96 -12.98 26.44
N GLN A 105 9.92 -12.12 26.08
CA GLN A 105 9.83 -10.65 26.22
C GLN A 105 9.72 -9.94 24.88
N ARG A 106 9.77 -10.67 23.76
CA ARG A 106 9.68 -10.12 22.41
C ARG A 106 8.24 -9.77 22.09
N LEU A 107 7.93 -8.49 21.98
CA LEU A 107 6.56 -8.03 21.70
C LEU A 107 6.19 -8.06 20.21
N ARG A 108 7.16 -8.19 19.31
CA ARG A 108 6.94 -8.26 17.86
C ARG A 108 7.58 -9.53 17.34
N THR A 109 6.79 -10.38 16.70
CA THR A 109 7.25 -11.65 16.13
C THR A 109 6.75 -11.78 14.70
N ASN A 110 7.54 -12.45 13.85
CA ASN A 110 7.18 -12.69 12.46
C ASN A 110 5.93 -13.58 12.35
N GLU A 111 5.74 -14.46 13.32
CA GLU A 111 4.54 -15.31 13.43
C GLU A 111 3.28 -14.50 13.73
N SER A 112 3.35 -13.50 14.63
CA SER A 112 2.19 -12.65 14.87
C SER A 112 1.87 -11.81 13.63
N CYS A 113 2.88 -11.28 12.93
CA CYS A 113 2.66 -10.59 11.66
C CYS A 113 1.97 -11.49 10.61
N ARG A 114 2.35 -12.78 10.52
CA ARG A 114 1.71 -13.76 9.62
C ARG A 114 0.22 -13.91 9.93
N ILE A 115 -0.15 -14.08 11.19
CA ILE A 115 -1.56 -14.24 11.62
C ILE A 115 -2.42 -13.03 11.21
N TYR A 116 -1.91 -11.81 11.41
CA TYR A 116 -2.64 -10.60 11.03
C TYR A 116 -2.66 -10.41 9.51
N SER A 117 -1.59 -10.82 8.82
CA SER A 117 -1.56 -10.83 7.35
C SER A 117 -2.67 -11.72 6.77
N GLU A 118 -2.74 -12.98 7.24
CA GLU A 118 -3.74 -13.95 6.80
C GLU A 118 -5.17 -13.47 7.09
N ALA A 119 -5.40 -12.91 8.29
CA ALA A 119 -6.70 -12.34 8.63
C ALA A 119 -7.11 -11.16 7.73
N CYS A 120 -6.16 -10.30 7.36
CA CYS A 120 -6.41 -9.21 6.43
C CYS A 120 -6.72 -9.71 5.02
N LEU A 121 -6.00 -10.72 4.54
CA LEU A 121 -6.26 -11.35 3.24
C LEU A 121 -7.65 -11.98 3.18
N GLU A 122 -8.01 -12.73 4.23
CA GLU A 122 -9.30 -13.39 4.33
C GLU A 122 -10.45 -12.37 4.34
N LEU A 123 -10.33 -11.31 5.13
CA LEU A 123 -11.28 -10.21 5.13
C LEU A 123 -11.43 -9.57 3.75
N CYS A 124 -10.32 -9.31 3.07
CA CYS A 124 -10.37 -8.70 1.73
C CYS A 124 -11.04 -9.62 0.71
N ARG A 125 -10.79 -10.93 0.80
CA ARG A 125 -11.46 -11.94 -0.02
C ARG A 125 -12.97 -11.97 0.22
N GLU A 126 -13.42 -11.94 1.48
CA GLU A 126 -14.84 -11.87 1.83
C GLU A 126 -15.53 -10.60 1.29
N MET A 127 -14.80 -9.48 1.28
CA MET A 127 -15.34 -8.16 0.92
C MET A 127 -15.16 -7.79 -0.56
N ASP A 128 -14.58 -8.69 -1.37
CA ASP A 128 -14.16 -8.43 -2.75
C ASP A 128 -13.32 -7.15 -2.86
N ILE A 129 -12.20 -7.14 -2.12
CA ILE A 129 -11.19 -6.08 -2.11
C ILE A 129 -9.87 -6.68 -2.54
N LYS A 130 -9.14 -5.99 -3.41
CA LYS A 130 -7.79 -6.41 -3.80
C LYS A 130 -6.86 -6.26 -2.60
N ALA A 131 -6.08 -7.30 -2.30
CA ALA A 131 -5.10 -7.28 -1.23
C ALA A 131 -3.74 -7.76 -1.73
N ILE A 132 -2.68 -7.23 -1.14
CA ILE A 132 -1.30 -7.59 -1.42
C ILE A 132 -0.72 -8.23 -0.16
N ASP A 133 -0.34 -9.51 -0.29
CA ASP A 133 0.34 -10.27 0.76
C ASP A 133 1.80 -9.86 0.86
N LEU A 134 2.06 -8.78 1.60
CA LEU A 134 3.41 -8.28 1.84
C LEU A 134 4.24 -9.26 2.67
N TRP A 135 3.60 -9.99 3.59
CA TRP A 135 4.25 -11.02 4.40
C TRP A 135 4.96 -12.03 3.50
N SER A 136 4.27 -12.57 2.50
CA SER A 136 4.87 -13.51 1.55
C SER A 136 5.75 -12.83 0.50
N ALA A 137 5.32 -11.68 -0.06
CA ALA A 137 6.01 -11.04 -1.17
C ALA A 137 7.45 -10.64 -0.83
N ILE A 138 7.67 -10.06 0.37
CA ILE A 138 9.01 -9.69 0.83
C ILE A 138 9.90 -10.93 1.00
N GLN A 139 9.34 -12.04 1.50
CA GLN A 139 10.10 -13.26 1.76
C GLN A 139 10.52 -14.04 0.50
N LYS A 140 9.95 -13.70 -0.67
CA LYS A 140 10.40 -14.26 -1.96
C LYS A 140 11.78 -13.75 -2.39
N ARG A 141 12.26 -12.64 -1.80
CA ARG A 141 13.61 -12.14 -2.05
C ARG A 141 14.62 -12.97 -1.25
N ASP A 142 15.60 -13.56 -1.93
CA ASP A 142 16.71 -14.23 -1.25
C ASP A 142 17.41 -13.27 -0.28
N GLY A 143 17.72 -13.71 0.94
CA GLY A 143 18.34 -12.82 1.94
C GLY A 143 17.48 -11.63 2.36
N TRP A 144 16.15 -11.67 2.19
CA TRP A 144 15.24 -10.56 2.54
C TRP A 144 15.46 -10.00 3.95
N ARG A 145 15.82 -10.85 4.92
CA ARG A 145 16.09 -10.43 6.30
C ARG A 145 17.21 -9.39 6.40
N ASP A 146 18.22 -9.50 5.54
CA ASP A 146 19.43 -8.67 5.59
C ASP A 146 19.31 -7.41 4.73
N VAL A 147 18.51 -7.46 3.66
CA VAL A 147 18.45 -6.38 2.67
C VAL A 147 17.16 -5.58 2.69
N CYS A 148 16.05 -6.15 3.18
CA CYS A 148 14.75 -5.50 3.11
C CYS A 148 14.43 -4.59 4.31
N PHE A 149 15.20 -4.65 5.41
CA PHE A 149 14.93 -3.83 6.60
C PHE A 149 16.11 -2.97 7.05
N THR A 150 15.79 -1.77 7.51
CA THR A 150 16.75 -0.83 8.12
C THR A 150 17.03 -1.17 9.58
N ASP A 151 16.00 -1.57 10.32
CA ASP A 151 16.01 -1.84 11.77
C ASP A 151 15.28 -3.14 12.14
N GLY A 152 15.03 -3.99 11.14
CA GLY A 152 14.25 -5.22 11.25
C GLY A 152 12.73 -5.03 11.16
N ILE A 153 12.26 -3.78 11.03
CA ILE A 153 10.84 -3.42 10.90
C ILE A 153 10.59 -2.59 9.64
N HIS A 154 11.29 -1.46 9.51
CA HIS A 154 11.07 -0.48 8.45
C HIS A 154 11.85 -0.83 7.20
N LEU A 155 11.19 -0.70 6.06
CA LEU A 155 11.74 -1.15 4.78
C LEU A 155 12.91 -0.28 4.31
N THR A 156 13.92 -0.92 3.73
CA THR A 156 14.94 -0.24 2.92
C THR A 156 14.34 0.18 1.56
N SER A 157 15.17 0.80 0.71
CA SER A 157 14.80 1.00 -0.71
C SER A 157 14.52 -0.34 -1.40
N GLU A 158 15.30 -1.38 -1.13
CA GLU A 158 15.10 -2.71 -1.73
C GLU A 158 13.78 -3.35 -1.29
N GLY A 159 13.44 -3.26 0.01
CA GLY A 159 12.12 -3.69 0.50
C GLY A 159 10.98 -2.89 -0.13
N SER A 160 11.14 -1.56 -0.23
CA SER A 160 10.13 -0.68 -0.84
C SER A 160 9.90 -0.97 -2.33
N LYS A 161 10.95 -1.33 -3.08
CA LYS A 161 10.83 -1.72 -4.50
C LYS A 161 9.92 -2.94 -4.67
N ILE A 162 9.95 -3.91 -3.75
CA ILE A 162 9.05 -5.08 -3.77
C ILE A 162 7.59 -4.61 -3.61
N VAL A 163 7.33 -3.73 -2.64
CA VAL A 163 5.98 -3.19 -2.39
C VAL A 163 5.44 -2.48 -3.64
N VAL A 164 6.25 -1.62 -4.26
CA VAL A 164 5.85 -0.89 -5.48
C VAL A 164 5.56 -1.86 -6.63
N LYS A 165 6.39 -2.89 -6.83
CA LYS A 165 6.17 -3.90 -7.87
C LYS A 165 4.84 -4.64 -7.69
N GLU A 166 4.50 -5.03 -6.46
CA GLU A 166 3.23 -5.70 -6.19
C GLU A 166 2.03 -4.76 -6.38
N ILE A 167 2.15 -3.47 -6.00
CA ILE A 167 1.11 -2.47 -6.26
C ILE A 167 0.89 -2.29 -7.76
N LEU A 168 1.96 -2.09 -8.53
CA LEU A 168 1.87 -1.92 -9.99
C LEU A 168 1.29 -3.14 -10.68
N LYS A 169 1.64 -4.35 -10.21
CA LYS A 169 1.03 -5.59 -10.69
C LYS A 169 -0.49 -5.59 -10.50
N VAL A 170 -0.97 -5.23 -9.31
CA VAL A 170 -2.43 -5.12 -9.06
C VAL A 170 -3.06 -4.07 -9.97
N LEU A 171 -2.44 -2.90 -10.14
CA LEU A 171 -2.98 -1.85 -11.01
C LEU A 171 -3.06 -2.29 -12.48
N LYS A 172 -2.08 -3.05 -12.95
CA LYS A 172 -2.02 -3.58 -14.31
C LYS A 172 -3.03 -4.70 -14.56
N GLU A 173 -3.22 -5.59 -13.60
CA GLU A 173 -4.09 -6.78 -13.73
C GLU A 173 -5.55 -6.49 -13.35
N ALA A 174 -5.83 -5.41 -12.63
CA ALA A 174 -7.18 -5.08 -12.21
C ALA A 174 -8.05 -4.61 -13.40
N GLU A 175 -9.16 -5.32 -13.61
CA GLU A 175 -10.20 -4.97 -14.59
C GLU A 175 -11.13 -3.87 -14.01
N TRP A 176 -10.54 -2.72 -13.66
CA TRP A 176 -11.28 -1.56 -13.17
C TRP A 176 -11.60 -0.58 -14.28
N GLU A 177 -12.79 0.01 -14.22
CA GLU A 177 -13.16 1.13 -15.09
C GLU A 177 -13.46 2.42 -14.31
N PRO A 178 -12.76 3.55 -14.59
CA PRO A 178 -11.59 3.66 -15.49
C PRO A 178 -10.38 2.87 -14.96
N SER A 179 -9.51 2.42 -15.86
CA SER A 179 -8.24 1.78 -15.48
C SER A 179 -7.34 2.75 -14.72
N LEU A 180 -6.69 2.25 -13.66
CA LEU A 180 -5.67 2.98 -12.91
C LEU A 180 -4.26 2.50 -13.23
N TYR A 181 -4.12 1.64 -14.26
CA TYR A 181 -2.81 1.30 -14.80
C TYR A 181 -2.25 2.51 -15.54
N TRP A 182 -1.09 2.97 -15.12
CA TRP A 182 -0.54 4.25 -15.58
C TRP A 182 -0.47 4.36 -17.11
N LYS A 183 -0.18 3.29 -17.87
CA LYS A 183 -0.16 3.34 -19.36
C LYS A 183 -1.52 3.53 -20.03
N LEU A 184 -2.61 3.23 -19.33
CA LEU A 184 -3.98 3.31 -19.84
C LEU A 184 -4.74 4.52 -19.29
N MET A 185 -4.14 5.28 -18.37
CA MET A 185 -4.74 6.50 -17.86
C MET A 185 -4.78 7.57 -18.97
N PRO A 186 -5.80 8.43 -19.02
CA PRO A 186 -5.82 9.53 -19.97
C PRO A 186 -4.72 10.55 -19.64
N THR A 187 -4.12 11.14 -20.68
CA THR A 187 -3.26 12.30 -20.53
C THR A 187 -4.12 13.55 -20.37
N GLU A 188 -3.91 14.30 -19.29
CA GLU A 188 -4.74 15.46 -18.90
C GLU A 188 -4.69 16.61 -19.91
N TYR A 189 -3.52 16.85 -20.51
CA TYR A 189 -3.27 17.86 -21.55
C TYR A 189 -2.62 17.18 -22.76
N GLY A 190 -3.41 16.39 -23.47
CA GLY A 190 -2.96 15.51 -24.56
C GLY A 190 -3.25 16.04 -25.96
N GLU A 191 -3.77 17.25 -26.09
CA GLU A 191 -4.11 17.89 -27.36
C GLU A 191 -2.88 18.25 -28.20
N ASP A 192 -3.06 18.21 -29.53
CA ASP A 192 -2.02 18.65 -30.47
C ASP A 192 -1.76 20.15 -30.34
N SER A 193 -0.50 20.54 -30.41
CA SER A 193 -0.07 21.94 -30.30
C SER A 193 0.85 22.36 -31.46
N PRO A 194 0.71 23.58 -31.99
CA PRO A 194 1.70 24.14 -32.91
C PRO A 194 3.06 24.40 -32.23
N TYR A 195 3.14 24.27 -30.90
CA TYR A 195 4.35 24.40 -30.11
C TYR A 195 4.98 23.05 -29.74
N ASP A 196 4.43 21.95 -30.24
CA ASP A 196 5.01 20.62 -30.08
C ASP A 196 6.33 20.49 -30.88
N PRO A 197 7.20 19.50 -30.56
CA PRO A 197 8.42 19.23 -31.31
C PRO A 197 8.18 19.09 -32.82
N LEU A 198 9.10 19.62 -33.64
CA LEU A 198 8.99 19.51 -35.10
C LEU A 198 9.10 18.06 -35.58
N GLY A 199 8.25 17.69 -36.53
CA GLY A 199 8.33 16.44 -37.25
C GLY A 199 9.49 16.38 -38.24
N PRO A 200 9.84 15.18 -38.77
CA PRO A 200 10.96 15.00 -39.69
C PRO A 200 10.82 15.79 -41.00
N ASP A 201 9.60 16.20 -41.35
CA ASP A 201 9.32 17.00 -42.55
C ASP A 201 9.61 18.51 -42.37
N GLY A 202 9.87 18.96 -41.14
CA GLY A 202 10.06 20.36 -40.78
C GLY A 202 8.82 21.25 -40.99
N LYS A 203 7.64 20.64 -41.20
CA LYS A 203 6.38 21.34 -41.52
C LYS A 203 5.25 21.01 -40.56
N THR A 204 5.31 19.86 -39.92
CA THR A 204 4.34 19.41 -38.91
C THR A 204 4.99 19.39 -37.54
N THR A 205 4.16 19.33 -36.51
CA THR A 205 4.59 19.06 -35.14
C THR A 205 4.19 17.65 -34.73
N ILE A 206 4.89 17.07 -33.76
CA ILE A 206 4.62 15.74 -33.20
C ILE A 206 4.20 15.91 -31.76
N ASN A 207 2.95 15.58 -31.46
CA ASN A 207 2.46 15.47 -30.11
C ASN A 207 3.17 14.32 -29.37
N VAL A 208 3.93 14.68 -28.34
CA VAL A 208 4.70 13.73 -27.52
C VAL A 208 4.06 13.45 -26.15
N SER A 209 2.83 13.94 -25.91
CA SER A 209 2.14 13.85 -24.61
C SER A 209 1.94 12.40 -24.11
N ASN A 210 1.84 11.44 -25.03
CA ASN A 210 1.74 10.00 -24.76
C ASN A 210 3.06 9.23 -24.94
N SER A 211 4.17 9.93 -25.20
CA SER A 211 5.48 9.29 -25.37
C SER A 211 6.04 8.86 -24.01
N THR A 212 6.41 7.58 -23.88
CA THR A 212 7.05 7.04 -22.67
C THR A 212 8.58 7.01 -22.84
N PHE A 213 9.33 7.59 -21.91
CA PHE A 213 10.79 7.54 -21.92
C PHE A 213 11.31 6.13 -21.55
N LEU A 214 12.41 5.70 -22.17
CA LEU A 214 12.97 4.34 -22.09
C LEU A 214 13.27 3.82 -20.67
N GLU A 215 13.45 4.69 -19.68
CA GLU A 215 13.72 4.32 -18.28
C GLU A 215 12.50 3.71 -17.56
N THR A 216 11.29 3.79 -18.12
CA THR A 216 10.08 3.23 -17.50
C THR A 216 9.97 1.70 -17.61
N ASN A 217 10.82 1.03 -18.39
CA ASN A 217 10.76 -0.43 -18.59
C ASN A 217 11.09 -1.24 -17.33
N GLU A 218 11.75 -0.65 -16.31
CA GLU A 218 12.04 -1.36 -15.06
C GLU A 218 10.78 -1.67 -14.22
N TRP A 219 9.68 -1.00 -14.53
CA TRP A 219 8.41 -1.04 -13.79
C TRP A 219 7.24 -1.60 -14.61
N ASP A 220 7.54 -2.13 -15.80
CA ASP A 220 6.59 -2.79 -16.69
C ASP A 220 6.32 -4.27 -16.35
#